data_AF-A0A1P8YMS3-F1
#
_entry.id   AF-A0A1P8YMS3-F1
#
_cell.length_a   1.000
_cell.length_b   1.000
_cell.length_c   1.000
_cell.angle_alpha   90.00
_cell.angle_beta   90.00
_cell.angle_gamma   90.00
#
_symmetry.space_group_name_H-M   'P 1'
#
loop_
_entity.id
_entity.type
_entity.pdbx_description
1 polymer ?
#
loop_
_entity_poly.entity_id
_entity_poly.type
_entity_poly.pdbx_seq_one_letter_code
_entity_poly.pdbx_strand_id
1 'polypeptide(L)'
;MNEVVVMAVSRAVPSERAASDEEALVASIWATRVRWSLLADRLKRRIDIARAAVLYLGAAGAIAATATATLLRTADVARVPVAAFGAVCLAIATVVTTLLLTPDAVRRWTRARAASEGIKQLVLRFRAGAAPFRGAEAPARLAAEVAEIEEAVDDLLAHVAEIDEDDADVRDAVVPGSMTPGDYVRDRVQSQITDYYRPRAREYAGRARRLRRAALGLSVATASVAAVVTVLAGDAGISAGGQQSSGLAPWVAVLTTLGERLRPTGPAADTTTLR
;
A
#
# COMPACT_ATOMS: atom_id res chain seq x y z
N MET A 1 72.31 -27.43 -12.40
CA MET A 1 71.68 -26.43 -11.51
C MET A 1 70.25 -26.27 -11.99
N ASN A 2 69.34 -26.94 -11.30
CA ASN A 2 67.92 -27.07 -11.64
C ASN A 2 67.16 -25.87 -11.07
N GLU A 3 66.39 -25.17 -11.88
CA GLU A 3 65.17 -24.50 -11.43
C GLU A 3 64.09 -24.70 -12.50
N VAL A 4 63.24 -25.71 -12.27
CA VAL A 4 61.97 -25.88 -12.94
C VAL A 4 60.95 -25.09 -12.12
N VAL A 5 60.63 -23.89 -12.58
CA VAL A 5 59.52 -23.10 -12.04
C VAL A 5 58.22 -23.79 -12.43
N VAL A 6 57.64 -24.53 -11.48
CA VAL A 6 56.31 -25.11 -11.59
C VAL A 6 55.29 -23.97 -11.53
N MET A 7 54.87 -23.50 -12.70
CA MET A 7 53.71 -22.64 -12.84
C MET A 7 52.46 -23.51 -12.66
N ALA A 8 52.00 -23.63 -11.41
CA ALA A 8 50.71 -24.24 -11.09
C ALA A 8 49.58 -23.29 -11.55
N VAL A 9 49.30 -23.29 -12.85
CA VAL A 9 48.04 -22.78 -13.40
C VAL A 9 46.96 -23.73 -12.93
N SER A 10 46.37 -23.43 -11.79
CA SER A 10 45.15 -24.08 -11.30
C SER A 10 44.04 -23.81 -12.31
N ARG A 11 43.87 -24.73 -13.27
CA ARG A 11 42.67 -24.79 -14.11
C ARG A 11 41.51 -25.16 -13.20
N ALA A 12 40.81 -24.16 -12.67
CA ALA A 12 39.49 -24.38 -12.11
C ALA A 12 38.68 -25.24 -13.08
N VAL A 13 38.11 -26.32 -12.56
CA VAL A 13 37.37 -27.30 -13.36
C VAL A 13 36.19 -26.55 -14.01
N PRO A 14 35.88 -26.76 -15.29
CA PRO A 14 34.82 -26.02 -15.99
C PRO A 14 33.47 -25.97 -15.27
N SER A 15 33.16 -26.98 -14.44
CA SER A 15 31.96 -27.04 -13.61
C SER A 15 31.94 -26.06 -12.44
N GLU A 16 33.09 -25.76 -11.82
CA GLU A 16 33.16 -24.83 -10.69
C GLU A 16 32.96 -23.38 -11.14
N ARG A 17 33.52 -23.01 -12.29
CA ARG A 17 33.29 -21.68 -12.89
C ARG A 17 31.84 -21.49 -13.32
N ALA A 18 31.24 -22.50 -13.95
CA ALA A 18 29.84 -22.42 -14.35
C ALA A 18 28.90 -22.24 -13.14
N ALA A 19 29.18 -22.93 -12.02
CA ALA A 19 28.43 -22.78 -10.78
C ALA A 19 28.61 -21.39 -10.15
N SER A 20 29.84 -20.84 -10.15
CA SER A 20 30.08 -19.49 -9.63
C SER A 20 29.40 -18.40 -10.47
N ASP A 21 29.40 -18.57 -11.80
CA ASP A 21 28.77 -17.62 -12.73
C ASP A 21 27.23 -17.65 -12.57
N GLU A 22 26.65 -18.84 -12.36
CA GLU A 22 25.22 -18.99 -12.06
C GLU A 22 24.85 -18.32 -10.73
N GLU A 23 25.64 -18.53 -9.67
CA GLU A 23 25.36 -17.88 -8.39
C GLU A 23 25.47 -16.36 -8.48
N ALA A 24 26.47 -15.84 -9.19
CA ALA A 24 26.61 -14.41 -9.43
C ALA A 24 25.42 -13.83 -10.23
N LEU A 25 24.95 -14.55 -11.24
CA LEU A 25 23.76 -14.18 -12.01
C LEU A 25 22.50 -14.14 -11.12
N VAL A 26 22.27 -15.17 -10.31
CA VAL A 26 21.08 -15.20 -9.44
C VAL A 26 21.16 -14.10 -8.38
N ALA A 27 22.35 -13.83 -7.84
CA ALA A 27 22.56 -12.76 -6.87
C ALA A 27 22.26 -11.38 -7.48
N SER A 28 22.72 -11.10 -8.70
CA SER A 28 22.44 -9.82 -9.38
C SER A 28 20.95 -9.65 -9.69
N ILE A 29 20.29 -10.70 -10.19
CA ILE A 29 18.83 -10.70 -10.41
C ILE A 29 18.07 -10.49 -9.10
N TRP A 30 18.55 -11.08 -8.00
CA TRP A 30 17.93 -10.91 -6.69
C TRP A 30 18.08 -9.49 -6.16
N ALA A 31 19.25 -8.86 -6.33
CA ALA A 31 19.45 -7.45 -6.00
C ALA A 31 18.47 -6.56 -6.79
N THR A 32 18.32 -6.80 -8.09
CA THR A 32 17.29 -6.14 -8.92
C THR A 32 15.88 -6.34 -8.36
N ARG A 33 15.51 -7.57 -7.99
CA ARG A 33 14.22 -7.87 -7.35
C ARG A 33 13.99 -7.07 -6.06
N VAL A 34 15.04 -6.89 -5.25
CA VAL A 34 14.98 -6.12 -4.00
C VAL A 34 14.78 -4.64 -4.29
N ARG A 35 15.51 -4.06 -5.25
CA ARG A 35 15.31 -2.66 -5.68
C ARG A 35 13.86 -2.42 -6.13
N TRP A 36 13.29 -3.32 -6.93
CA TRP A 36 11.86 -3.24 -7.29
C TRP A 36 10.91 -3.32 -6.09
N SER A 37 11.25 -4.14 -5.09
CA SER A 37 10.49 -4.25 -3.83
C SER A 37 10.52 -2.92 -3.07
N LEU A 38 11.70 -2.33 -2.91
CA LEU A 38 11.91 -1.05 -2.23
C LEU A 38 11.20 0.09 -2.95
N LEU A 39 11.25 0.13 -4.29
CA LEU A 39 10.48 1.10 -5.08
C LEU A 39 8.98 0.95 -4.82
N ALA A 40 8.46 -0.28 -4.88
CA ALA A 40 7.05 -0.55 -4.62
C ALA A 40 6.64 -0.08 -3.21
N ASP A 41 7.47 -0.32 -2.19
CA ASP A 41 7.22 0.10 -0.81
C ASP A 41 7.27 1.63 -0.64
N ARG A 42 8.23 2.30 -1.31
CA ARG A 42 8.30 3.79 -1.35
C ARG A 42 7.05 4.38 -1.99
N LEU A 43 6.61 3.84 -3.14
CA LEU A 43 5.40 4.29 -3.83
C LEU A 43 4.14 4.04 -2.99
N LYS A 44 4.03 2.85 -2.39
CA LYS A 44 2.92 2.48 -1.50
C LYS A 44 2.83 3.42 -0.30
N ARG A 45 3.96 3.71 0.35
CA ARG A 45 4.03 4.60 1.50
C ARG A 45 3.57 6.01 1.16
N ARG A 46 3.96 6.55 0.01
CA ARG A 46 3.50 7.87 -0.45
C ARG A 46 1.98 7.91 -0.63
N ILE A 47 1.39 6.88 -1.24
CA ILE A 47 -0.08 6.76 -1.40
C ILE A 47 -0.76 6.67 -0.02
N ASP A 48 -0.22 5.86 0.90
CA ASP A 48 -0.81 5.69 2.22
C ASP A 48 -0.75 6.96 3.08
N ILE A 49 0.37 7.69 3.03
CA ILE A 49 0.51 8.99 3.70
C ILE A 49 -0.48 10.00 3.11
N ALA A 50 -0.61 10.07 1.79
CA ALA A 50 -1.56 10.97 1.14
C ALA A 50 -3.01 10.63 1.52
N ARG A 51 -3.39 9.35 1.55
CA ARG A 51 -4.72 8.90 2.02
C ARG A 51 -4.98 9.29 3.46
N ALA A 52 -4.00 9.09 4.34
CA ALA A 52 -4.10 9.47 5.75
C ALA A 52 -4.24 10.99 5.89
N ALA A 53 -3.45 11.78 5.16
CA ALA A 53 -3.53 13.23 5.17
C ALA A 53 -4.91 13.72 4.73
N VAL A 54 -5.45 13.20 3.62
CA VAL A 54 -6.80 13.55 3.12
C VAL A 54 -7.89 13.19 4.14
N LEU A 55 -7.76 12.04 4.80
CA LEU A 55 -8.69 11.63 5.85
C LEU A 55 -8.68 12.61 7.02
N TYR A 56 -7.50 12.89 7.59
CA TYR A 56 -7.38 13.75 8.76
C TYR A 56 -7.69 15.22 8.47
N LEU A 57 -7.18 15.77 7.36
CA LEU A 57 -7.46 17.15 6.95
C LEU A 57 -8.94 17.32 6.56
N GLY A 58 -9.51 16.34 5.85
CA GLY A 58 -10.93 16.35 5.52
C GLY A 58 -11.80 16.31 6.78
N ALA A 59 -11.40 15.54 7.78
CA ALA A 59 -12.13 15.47 9.04
C ALA A 59 -12.01 16.76 9.86
N ALA A 60 -10.79 17.27 10.05
CA ALA A 60 -10.56 18.53 10.75
C ALA A 60 -11.30 19.69 10.07
N GLY A 61 -11.23 19.76 8.74
CA GLY A 61 -11.90 20.77 7.92
C GLY A 61 -13.41 20.72 8.05
N ALA A 62 -14.01 19.54 7.96
CA ALA A 62 -15.46 19.36 8.11
C ALA A 62 -15.94 19.73 9.53
N ILE A 63 -15.19 19.32 10.57
CA ILE A 63 -15.50 19.66 11.96
C ILE A 63 -15.41 21.18 12.18
N ALA A 64 -14.34 21.83 11.70
CA ALA A 64 -14.15 23.27 11.83
C ALA A 64 -15.24 24.07 11.10
N ALA A 65 -15.53 23.72 9.84
CA ALA A 65 -16.58 24.38 9.07
C ALA A 65 -17.96 24.28 9.76
N THR A 66 -18.24 23.13 10.36
CA THR A 66 -19.49 22.88 11.08
C THR A 66 -19.53 23.64 12.39
N ALA A 67 -18.45 23.63 13.17
CA ALA A 67 -18.34 24.41 14.40
C ALA A 67 -18.52 25.92 14.12
N THR A 68 -17.95 26.44 13.04
CA THR A 68 -18.16 27.82 12.57
C THR A 68 -19.63 28.11 12.26
N ALA A 69 -20.30 27.24 11.51
CA ALA A 69 -21.69 27.44 11.09
C ALA A 69 -22.71 27.34 12.25
N THR A 70 -22.32 26.68 13.33
CA THR A 70 -23.22 26.28 14.42
C THR A 70 -22.85 26.98 15.72
N LEU A 71 -21.75 26.59 16.36
CA LEU A 71 -21.34 27.01 17.69
C LEU A 71 -20.75 28.43 17.71
N LEU A 72 -19.99 28.81 16.68
CA LEU A 72 -19.28 30.09 16.65
C LEU A 72 -20.05 31.19 15.91
N ARG A 73 -21.33 30.98 15.62
CA ARG A 73 -22.13 31.91 14.82
C ARG A 73 -22.17 33.33 15.42
N THR A 74 -22.22 33.41 16.75
CA THR A 74 -22.28 34.66 17.53
C THR A 74 -20.93 35.08 18.13
N ALA A 75 -19.86 34.31 17.90
CA ALA A 75 -18.54 34.55 18.46
C ALA A 75 -17.62 35.21 17.41
N ASP A 76 -17.71 36.53 17.26
CA ASP A 76 -17.06 37.26 16.15
C ASP A 76 -15.53 37.05 16.08
N VAL A 77 -14.85 37.00 17.22
CA VAL A 77 -13.38 36.88 17.28
C VAL A 77 -12.89 35.47 16.92
N ALA A 78 -13.62 34.42 17.33
CA ALA A 78 -13.21 33.02 17.13
C ALA A 78 -13.71 32.44 15.80
N ARG A 79 -14.76 33.01 15.21
CA ARG A 79 -15.40 32.50 14.00
C ARG A 79 -14.48 32.52 12.78
N VAL A 80 -13.84 33.66 12.53
CA VAL A 80 -12.98 33.89 11.36
C VAL A 80 -11.77 32.93 11.33
N PRO A 81 -10.95 32.82 12.40
CA PRO A 81 -9.78 31.93 12.37
C PRO A 81 -10.16 30.46 12.23
N VAL A 82 -11.25 29.99 12.86
CA VAL A 82 -11.71 28.60 12.76
C VAL A 82 -12.27 28.31 11.36
N ALA A 83 -13.00 29.25 10.76
CA ALA A 83 -13.49 29.14 9.38
C ALA A 83 -12.32 29.06 8.38
N ALA A 84 -11.34 29.94 8.54
CA ALA A 84 -10.14 29.97 7.70
C ALA A 84 -9.35 28.67 7.82
N PHE A 85 -9.13 28.17 9.03
CA PHE A 85 -8.50 26.87 9.26
C PHE A 85 -9.25 25.73 8.56
N GLY A 86 -10.57 25.68 8.71
CA GLY A 86 -11.39 24.66 8.07
C GLY A 86 -11.29 24.68 6.54
N ALA A 87 -11.36 25.87 5.95
CA ALA A 87 -11.21 26.07 4.50
C ALA A 87 -9.81 25.64 4.02
N VAL A 88 -8.74 26.02 4.73
CA VAL A 88 -7.36 25.63 4.41
C VAL A 88 -7.18 24.12 4.47
N CYS A 89 -7.69 23.45 5.52
CA CYS A 89 -7.62 21.99 5.62
C CYS A 89 -8.32 21.29 4.43
N LEU A 90 -9.53 21.74 4.06
CA LEU A 90 -10.27 21.18 2.92
C LEU A 90 -9.58 21.45 1.58
N ALA A 91 -9.03 22.65 1.40
CA ALA A 91 -8.27 23.00 0.21
C ALA A 91 -7.03 22.12 0.06
N ILE A 92 -6.23 21.96 1.12
CA ILE A 92 -5.05 21.08 1.11
C ILE A 92 -5.47 19.63 0.85
N ALA A 93 -6.53 19.12 1.48
CA ALA A 93 -7.02 17.77 1.24
C ALA A 93 -7.40 17.56 -0.24
N THR A 94 -8.01 18.57 -0.86
CA THR A 94 -8.38 18.54 -2.29
C THR A 94 -7.13 18.49 -3.16
N VAL A 95 -6.15 19.37 -2.92
CA VAL A 95 -4.87 19.42 -3.66
C VAL A 95 -4.09 18.11 -3.51
N VAL A 96 -4.00 17.55 -2.30
CA VAL A 96 -3.34 16.26 -2.07
C VAL A 96 -4.03 15.14 -2.82
N THR A 97 -5.37 15.14 -2.84
CA THR A 97 -6.15 14.13 -3.58
C THR A 97 -5.87 14.20 -5.08
N THR A 98 -5.91 15.41 -5.66
CA THR A 98 -5.76 15.60 -7.11
C THR A 98 -4.33 15.33 -7.58
N LEU A 99 -3.33 15.69 -6.79
CA LEU A 99 -1.92 15.57 -7.21
C LEU A 99 -1.27 14.24 -6.83
N LEU A 100 -1.63 13.65 -5.68
CA LEU A 100 -0.91 12.49 -5.13
C LEU A 100 -1.71 11.17 -5.16
N LEU A 101 -3.04 11.24 -5.26
CA LEU A 101 -3.91 10.05 -5.29
C LEU A 101 -4.46 9.79 -6.70
N THR A 102 -3.61 9.91 -7.70
CA THR A 102 -3.98 9.66 -9.10
C THR A 102 -4.05 8.15 -9.41
N PRO A 103 -4.86 7.74 -10.39
CA PRO A 103 -4.85 6.37 -10.91
C PRO A 103 -3.44 5.93 -11.34
N ASP A 104 -2.65 6.84 -11.91
CA ASP A 104 -1.28 6.56 -12.33
C ASP A 104 -0.34 6.27 -11.17
N ALA A 105 -0.51 6.93 -10.02
CA ALA A 105 0.27 6.61 -8.82
C ALA A 105 0.02 5.16 -8.37
N VAL A 106 -1.24 4.73 -8.37
CA VAL A 106 -1.61 3.33 -8.06
C VAL A 106 -1.07 2.39 -9.11
N ARG A 107 -1.20 2.72 -10.40
CA ARG A 107 -0.69 1.92 -11.52
C ARG A 107 0.81 1.68 -11.41
N ARG A 108 1.60 2.72 -11.17
CA ARG A 108 3.06 2.63 -10.98
C ARG A 108 3.42 1.74 -9.80
N TRP A 109 2.75 1.91 -8.65
CA TRP A 109 2.94 1.02 -7.50
C TRP A 109 2.65 -0.44 -7.86
N THR A 110 1.51 -0.72 -8.50
CA THR A 110 1.12 -2.09 -8.86
C THR A 110 2.09 -2.72 -9.86
N ARG A 111 2.59 -1.96 -10.85
CA ARG A 111 3.58 -2.44 -11.83
C ARG A 111 4.93 -2.73 -11.19
N ALA A 112 5.46 -1.83 -10.35
CA ALA A 112 6.68 -2.09 -9.59
C ALA A 112 6.56 -3.31 -8.68
N ARG A 113 5.40 -3.48 -8.02
CA ARG A 113 5.12 -4.65 -7.18
C ARG A 113 5.05 -5.94 -8.00
N ALA A 114 4.41 -5.88 -9.17
CA ALA A 114 4.31 -7.01 -10.09
C ALA A 114 5.69 -7.43 -10.61
N ALA A 115 6.55 -6.48 -10.98
CA ALA A 115 7.93 -6.76 -11.40
C ALA A 115 8.71 -7.48 -10.28
N SER A 116 8.70 -6.94 -9.05
CA SER A 116 9.37 -7.57 -7.91
C SER A 116 8.87 -9.00 -7.62
N GLU A 117 7.55 -9.23 -7.64
CA GLU A 117 7.01 -10.59 -7.44
C GLU A 117 7.25 -11.51 -8.64
N GLY A 118 7.21 -10.98 -9.86
CA GLY A 118 7.52 -11.73 -11.07
C GLY A 118 8.94 -12.27 -11.02
N ILE A 119 9.93 -11.40 -10.82
CA ILE A 119 11.33 -11.81 -10.69
C ILE A 119 11.52 -12.80 -9.53
N LYS A 120 10.89 -12.55 -8.38
CA LYS A 120 10.93 -13.49 -7.25
C LYS A 120 10.41 -14.88 -7.63
N GLN A 121 9.31 -14.95 -8.37
CA GLN A 121 8.74 -16.22 -8.82
C GLN A 121 9.68 -16.93 -9.80
N LEU A 122 10.30 -16.20 -10.73
CA LEU A 122 11.27 -16.77 -11.67
C LEU A 122 12.49 -17.35 -10.94
N VAL A 123 13.11 -16.60 -10.04
CA VAL A 123 14.25 -17.07 -9.24
C VAL A 123 13.90 -18.31 -8.42
N LEU A 124 12.74 -18.33 -7.78
CA LEU A 124 12.32 -19.50 -7.00
C LEU A 124 12.04 -20.73 -7.88
N ARG A 125 11.44 -20.55 -9.07
CA ARG A 125 11.22 -21.66 -10.02
C ARG A 125 12.55 -22.19 -10.55
N PHE A 126 13.48 -21.29 -10.86
CA PHE A 126 14.83 -21.63 -11.27
C PHE A 126 15.55 -22.45 -10.19
N ARG A 127 15.58 -21.95 -8.95
CA ARG A 127 16.19 -22.65 -7.80
C ARG A 127 15.54 -23.98 -7.45
N ALA A 128 14.28 -24.17 -7.83
CA ALA A 128 13.55 -25.42 -7.67
C ALA A 128 13.71 -26.41 -8.85
N GLY A 129 14.43 -26.04 -9.92
CA GLY A 129 14.54 -26.84 -11.15
C GLY A 129 13.19 -27.10 -11.84
N ALA A 130 12.22 -26.20 -11.62
CA ALA A 130 10.88 -26.32 -12.19
C ALA A 130 10.91 -25.89 -13.66
N ALA A 131 10.01 -26.43 -14.49
CA ALA A 131 9.84 -25.94 -15.86
C ALA A 131 9.51 -24.43 -15.85
N PRO A 132 10.05 -23.62 -16.77
CA PRO A 132 10.87 -23.99 -17.94
C PRO A 132 12.39 -24.07 -17.68
N PHE A 133 12.85 -23.99 -16.42
CA PHE A 133 14.26 -23.92 -16.02
C PHE A 133 14.87 -25.30 -15.77
N ARG A 134 14.99 -26.10 -16.83
CA ARG A 134 15.66 -27.41 -16.80
C ARG A 134 16.76 -27.48 -17.86
N GLY A 135 17.89 -28.07 -17.49
CA GLY A 135 19.03 -28.27 -18.39
C GLY A 135 20.00 -27.08 -18.42
N ALA A 136 21.01 -27.17 -19.29
CA ALA A 136 22.14 -26.22 -19.32
C ALA A 136 21.76 -24.78 -19.73
N GLU A 137 20.66 -24.60 -20.47
CA GLU A 137 20.18 -23.28 -20.93
C GLU A 137 19.35 -22.53 -19.87
N ALA A 138 19.13 -23.11 -18.70
CA ALA A 138 18.28 -22.52 -17.66
C ALA A 138 18.75 -21.12 -17.20
N PRO A 139 20.06 -20.85 -16.98
CA PRO A 139 20.52 -19.53 -16.59
C PRO A 139 20.26 -18.46 -17.65
N ALA A 140 20.50 -18.78 -18.93
CA ALA A 140 20.25 -17.86 -20.04
C ALA A 140 18.75 -17.56 -20.19
N ARG A 141 17.88 -18.57 -20.02
CA ARG A 141 16.43 -18.37 -20.03
C ARG A 141 15.96 -17.50 -18.85
N LEU A 142 16.51 -17.70 -17.65
CA LEU A 142 16.18 -16.87 -16.50
C LEU A 142 16.51 -15.39 -16.77
N ALA A 143 17.69 -15.12 -17.31
CA ALA A 143 18.11 -13.76 -17.67
C ALA A 143 17.17 -13.14 -18.71
N ALA A 144 16.77 -13.90 -19.74
CA ALA A 144 15.84 -13.44 -20.77
C ALA A 144 14.44 -13.11 -20.20
N GLU A 145 13.86 -14.00 -19.41
CA GLU A 145 12.52 -13.77 -18.81
C GLU A 145 12.53 -12.60 -17.80
N VAL A 146 13.64 -12.37 -17.10
CA VAL A 146 13.79 -11.19 -16.24
C VAL A 146 13.88 -9.91 -17.08
N ALA A 147 14.65 -9.93 -18.17
CA ALA A 147 14.76 -8.79 -19.08
C ALA A 147 13.38 -8.41 -19.68
N GLU A 148 12.55 -9.39 -20.04
CA GLU A 148 11.17 -9.14 -20.50
C GLU A 148 10.31 -8.46 -19.43
N ILE A 149 10.47 -8.83 -18.16
CA ILE A 149 9.78 -8.16 -17.05
C ILE A 149 10.25 -6.70 -16.94
N GLU A 150 11.56 -6.46 -17.02
CA GLU A 150 12.14 -5.11 -16.91
C GLU A 150 11.73 -4.22 -18.10
N GLU A 151 11.73 -4.75 -19.32
CA GLU A 151 11.22 -4.05 -20.50
C GLU A 151 9.74 -3.67 -20.34
N ALA A 152 8.92 -4.55 -19.77
CA ALA A 152 7.52 -4.28 -19.50
C ALA A 152 7.29 -3.18 -18.45
N VAL A 153 8.33 -2.73 -17.73
CA VAL A 153 8.29 -1.62 -16.76
C VAL A 153 9.42 -0.60 -16.97
N ASP A 154 9.92 -0.49 -18.21
CA ASP A 154 11.03 0.39 -18.59
C ASP A 154 10.82 1.85 -18.15
N ASP A 155 9.57 2.35 -18.22
CA ASP A 155 9.19 3.69 -17.77
C ASP A 155 9.47 3.97 -16.28
N LEU A 156 9.70 2.92 -15.48
CA LEU A 156 10.00 3.01 -14.06
C LEU A 156 11.47 2.79 -13.73
N LEU A 157 12.32 2.39 -14.69
CA LEU A 157 13.75 2.10 -14.43
C LEU A 157 14.51 3.30 -13.87
N ALA A 158 14.20 4.50 -14.36
CA ALA A 158 14.79 5.74 -13.80
C ALA A 158 14.53 5.89 -12.29
N HIS A 159 13.36 5.46 -11.81
CA HIS A 159 13.01 5.52 -10.38
C HIS A 159 13.66 4.38 -9.58
N VAL A 160 13.94 3.25 -10.21
CA VAL A 160 14.69 2.14 -9.60
C VAL A 160 16.16 2.51 -9.45
N ALA A 161 16.73 3.23 -10.42
CA ALA A 161 18.12 3.71 -10.38
C ALA A 161 18.38 4.72 -9.24
N GLU A 162 17.35 5.35 -8.69
CA GLU A 162 17.45 6.17 -7.47
C GLU A 162 17.63 5.33 -6.19
N ILE A 163 17.57 4.00 -6.29
CA ILE A 163 17.83 3.08 -5.18
C ILE A 163 19.29 2.65 -5.27
N ASP A 164 20.06 3.10 -4.28
CA ASP A 164 21.48 2.80 -4.17
C ASP A 164 21.73 1.29 -4.12
N GLU A 165 22.79 0.84 -4.80
CA GLU A 165 23.25 -0.55 -4.71
C GLU A 165 23.82 -0.85 -3.33
N ASP A 166 24.34 0.18 -2.64
CA ASP A 166 24.86 0.09 -1.27
C ASP A 166 23.75 0.17 -0.20
N ASP A 167 22.47 0.27 -0.59
CA ASP A 167 21.35 0.19 0.34
C ASP A 167 21.44 -1.14 1.12
N ALA A 168 21.40 -1.07 2.45
CA ALA A 168 21.60 -2.22 3.32
C ALA A 168 20.60 -3.35 3.01
N ASP A 169 19.37 -3.01 2.62
CA ASP A 169 18.36 -3.99 2.26
C ASP A 169 18.73 -4.74 0.96
N VAL A 170 19.48 -4.10 0.06
CA VAL A 170 20.00 -4.69 -1.20
C VAL A 170 21.25 -5.52 -0.93
N ARG A 171 22.23 -4.94 -0.21
CA ARG A 171 23.50 -5.61 0.12
C ARG A 171 23.30 -6.86 0.97
N ASP A 172 22.43 -6.78 1.97
CA ASP A 172 22.24 -7.86 2.95
C ASP A 172 21.11 -8.82 2.50
N ALA A 173 20.65 -8.69 1.26
CA ALA A 173 19.59 -9.52 0.70
C ALA A 173 20.02 -10.98 0.60
N VAL A 174 19.42 -11.83 1.43
CA VAL A 174 19.64 -13.27 1.37
C VAL A 174 19.04 -13.84 0.08
N VAL A 175 19.91 -14.31 -0.81
CA VAL A 175 19.53 -14.99 -2.05
C VAL A 175 19.01 -16.39 -1.69
N PRO A 176 17.86 -16.83 -2.24
CA PRO A 176 17.40 -18.20 -2.04
C PRO A 176 18.43 -19.20 -2.55
N GLY A 177 18.81 -20.17 -1.72
CA GLY A 177 19.65 -21.30 -2.12
C GLY A 177 18.90 -22.26 -3.06
N SER A 178 19.55 -23.37 -3.44
CA SER A 178 18.86 -24.45 -4.14
C SER A 178 17.74 -25.03 -3.27
N MET A 179 16.59 -25.31 -3.87
CA MET A 179 15.40 -25.77 -3.15
C MET A 179 14.88 -27.07 -3.75
N THR A 180 14.46 -28.01 -2.90
CA THR A 180 13.63 -29.11 -3.38
C THR A 180 12.17 -28.65 -3.54
N PRO A 181 11.33 -29.35 -4.34
CA PRO A 181 9.90 -29.06 -4.39
C PRO A 181 9.22 -29.11 -3.01
N GLY A 182 9.71 -29.95 -2.10
CA GLY A 182 9.21 -30.02 -0.72
C GLY A 182 9.56 -28.79 0.11
N ASP A 183 10.79 -28.28 -0.04
CA ASP A 183 11.23 -27.04 0.61
C ASP A 183 10.43 -25.84 0.08
N TYR A 184 10.15 -25.82 -1.22
CA TYR A 184 9.29 -24.78 -1.81
C TYR A 184 7.89 -24.76 -1.18
N VAL A 185 7.23 -25.91 -1.03
CA VAL A 185 5.89 -25.96 -0.43
C VAL A 185 5.93 -25.52 1.04
N ARG A 186 6.92 -25.96 1.80
CA ARG A 186 7.09 -25.62 3.22
C ARG A 186 7.36 -24.12 3.40
N ASP A 187 8.40 -23.61 2.74
CA ASP A 187 8.91 -22.26 2.96
C ASP A 187 8.06 -21.21 2.28
N ARG A 188 7.42 -21.54 1.14
CA ARG A 188 6.59 -20.58 0.41
C ARG A 188 5.14 -20.62 0.84
N VAL A 189 4.51 -21.79 0.94
CA VAL A 189 3.04 -21.87 1.14
C VAL A 189 2.69 -21.83 2.62
N GLN A 190 3.31 -22.70 3.43
CA GLN A 190 2.95 -22.80 4.84
C GLN A 190 3.38 -21.56 5.61
N SER A 191 4.63 -21.12 5.47
CA SER A 191 5.11 -19.88 6.13
C SER A 191 4.30 -18.65 5.71
N GLN A 192 3.91 -18.51 4.44
CA GLN A 192 3.05 -17.38 4.04
C GLN A 192 1.69 -17.41 4.73
N ILE A 193 1.08 -18.59 4.88
CA ILE A 193 -0.21 -18.72 5.56
C ILE A 193 -0.05 -18.42 7.05
N THR A 194 0.93 -19.02 7.71
CA THR A 194 1.09 -18.96 9.17
C THR A 194 1.67 -17.65 9.65
N ASP A 195 2.68 -17.13 8.95
CA ASP A 195 3.54 -16.06 9.48
C ASP A 195 3.18 -14.70 8.89
N TYR A 196 2.60 -14.67 7.69
CA TYR A 196 2.24 -13.42 7.02
C TYR A 196 0.74 -13.17 6.96
N TYR A 197 -0.02 -14.01 6.24
CA TYR A 197 -1.42 -13.73 5.94
C TYR A 197 -2.33 -13.83 7.16
N ARG A 198 -2.21 -14.88 7.99
CA ARG A 198 -3.06 -15.02 9.18
C ARG A 198 -2.83 -13.88 10.20
N PRO A 199 -1.59 -13.51 10.57
CA PRO A 199 -1.35 -12.40 11.48
C PRO A 199 -1.85 -11.06 10.91
N ARG A 200 -1.52 -10.74 9.65
CA ARG A 200 -1.99 -9.51 8.98
C ARG A 200 -3.51 -9.45 8.91
N ALA A 201 -4.18 -10.56 8.58
CA ALA A 201 -5.64 -10.62 8.54
C ALA A 201 -6.25 -10.33 9.92
N ARG A 202 -5.67 -10.86 11.01
CA ARG A 202 -6.13 -10.56 12.38
C ARG A 202 -5.91 -9.10 12.75
N GLU A 203 -4.76 -8.54 12.40
CA GLU A 203 -4.42 -7.14 12.64
C GLU A 203 -5.39 -6.21 11.90
N TYR A 204 -5.60 -6.44 10.60
CA TYR A 204 -6.53 -5.66 9.79
C TYR A 204 -7.98 -5.85 10.24
N ALA A 205 -8.40 -7.06 10.61
CA ALA A 205 -9.72 -7.29 11.19
C ALA A 205 -9.89 -6.51 12.51
N GLY A 206 -8.84 -6.44 13.33
CA GLY A 206 -8.81 -5.62 14.54
C GLY A 206 -9.00 -4.13 14.25
N ARG A 207 -8.22 -3.58 13.31
CA ARG A 207 -8.33 -2.18 12.87
C ARG A 207 -9.70 -1.88 12.26
N ALA A 208 -10.19 -2.74 11.36
CA ALA A 208 -11.50 -2.60 10.73
C ALA A 208 -12.64 -2.62 11.76
N ARG A 209 -12.57 -3.48 12.78
CA ARG A 209 -13.55 -3.48 13.89
C ARG A 209 -13.54 -2.17 14.67
N ARG A 210 -12.37 -1.59 14.94
CA ARG A 210 -12.26 -0.28 15.62
C ARG A 210 -12.87 0.83 14.78
N LEU A 211 -12.55 0.88 13.48
CA LEU A 211 -13.13 1.86 12.55
C LEU A 211 -14.64 1.71 12.42
N ARG A 212 -15.14 0.47 12.32
CA ARG A 212 -16.59 0.19 12.30
C ARG A 212 -17.29 0.67 13.57
N ARG A 213 -16.69 0.46 14.75
CA ARG A 213 -17.23 0.98 16.02
C ARG A 213 -17.22 2.50 16.05
N ALA A 214 -16.16 3.14 15.56
CA ALA A 214 -16.11 4.59 15.44
C ALA A 214 -17.21 5.12 14.50
N ALA A 215 -17.39 4.50 13.33
CA ALA A 215 -18.44 4.86 12.38
C ALA A 215 -19.86 4.68 12.96
N LEU A 216 -20.10 3.59 13.70
CA LEU A 216 -21.37 3.37 14.41
C LEU A 216 -21.60 4.40 15.51
N GLY A 217 -20.58 4.68 16.33
CA GLY A 217 -20.67 5.72 17.36
C GLY A 217 -20.99 7.08 16.76
N LEU A 218 -20.38 7.38 15.61
CA LEU A 218 -20.66 8.61 14.86
C LEU A 218 -22.09 8.65 14.31
N SER A 219 -22.58 7.53 13.79
CA SER A 219 -23.96 7.40 13.29
C SER A 219 -25.00 7.55 14.42
N VAL A 220 -24.71 7.02 15.61
CA VAL A 220 -25.56 7.22 16.79
C VAL A 220 -25.53 8.69 17.22
N ALA A 221 -24.35 9.32 17.25
CA ALA A 221 -24.24 10.74 17.54
C ALA A 221 -25.05 11.60 16.53
N THR A 222 -24.99 11.26 15.23
CA THR A 222 -25.82 11.87 14.18
C THR A 222 -27.30 11.77 14.52
N ALA A 223 -27.77 10.56 14.81
CA ALA A 223 -29.19 10.29 15.08
C ALA A 223 -29.66 11.01 16.35
N SER A 224 -28.86 11.01 17.42
CA SER A 224 -29.16 11.72 18.66
C SER A 224 -29.25 13.23 18.44
N VAL A 225 -28.31 13.81 17.70
CA VAL A 225 -28.33 15.24 17.36
C VAL A 225 -29.56 15.60 16.52
N ALA A 226 -29.92 14.76 15.53
CA ALA A 226 -31.12 14.93 14.72
C ALA A 226 -32.41 14.83 15.57
N ALA A 227 -32.49 13.86 16.49
CA ALA A 227 -33.64 13.70 17.36
C ALA A 227 -33.84 14.91 18.30
N VAL A 228 -32.76 15.43 18.88
CA VAL A 228 -32.80 16.64 19.72
C VAL A 228 -33.28 17.86 18.92
N VAL A 229 -32.86 17.99 17.65
CA VAL A 229 -33.41 19.02 16.75
C VAL A 229 -34.90 18.89 16.59
N THR A 230 -35.39 17.68 16.27
CA THR A 230 -36.81 17.45 16.02
C THR A 230 -37.66 17.74 17.26
N VAL A 231 -37.19 17.37 18.45
CA VAL A 231 -37.90 17.64 19.72
C VAL A 231 -37.90 19.14 20.04
N LEU A 232 -36.74 19.81 19.97
CA LEU A 232 -36.65 21.25 20.26
C LEU A 232 -37.37 22.12 19.22
N ALA A 233 -37.44 21.68 17.96
CA ALA A 233 -38.24 22.33 16.92
C ALA A 233 -39.73 21.96 17.02
N GLY A 234 -40.08 20.86 17.68
CA GLY A 234 -41.46 20.43 17.92
C GLY A 234 -42.13 21.16 19.10
N ASP A 235 -41.36 21.53 20.13
CA ASP A 235 -41.85 22.32 21.28
C ASP A 235 -41.97 23.82 20.96
N ALA A 236 -41.24 24.32 19.96
CA ALA A 236 -41.46 25.64 19.38
C ALA A 236 -42.52 25.51 18.28
N GLY A 237 -43.80 25.72 18.60
CA GLY A 237 -44.86 25.78 17.59
C GLY A 237 -44.57 26.82 16.51
N ILE A 238 -43.91 26.42 15.43
CA ILE A 238 -43.60 27.27 14.28
C ILE A 238 -44.42 26.78 13.10
N SER A 239 -45.52 27.49 12.91
CA SER A 239 -46.31 27.58 11.70
C SER A 239 -45.43 27.73 10.46
N ALA A 240 -45.91 27.15 9.35
CA ALA A 240 -45.44 27.32 7.99
C ALA A 240 -44.69 28.66 7.72
N GLY A 241 -43.43 28.56 7.26
CA GLY A 241 -42.75 29.64 6.53
C GLY A 241 -41.40 30.13 7.08
N GLY A 242 -41.00 29.77 8.30
CA GLY A 242 -39.73 30.24 8.89
C GLY A 242 -38.68 29.13 8.94
N GLN A 243 -37.79 29.04 7.95
CA GLN A 243 -36.69 28.08 7.92
C GLN A 243 -35.61 28.46 8.96
N GLN A 244 -35.89 28.26 10.25
CA GLN A 244 -34.84 28.24 11.27
C GLN A 244 -34.10 26.92 11.15
N SER A 245 -33.01 26.95 10.39
CA SER A 245 -31.99 25.91 10.38
C SER A 245 -31.42 25.74 11.78
N SER A 246 -32.04 24.85 12.55
CA SER A 246 -31.54 24.36 13.83
C SER A 246 -30.04 24.11 13.71
N GLY A 247 -29.22 24.72 14.58
CA GLY A 247 -27.76 24.74 14.53
C GLY A 247 -27.07 23.37 14.68
N LEU A 248 -27.80 22.29 14.46
CA LEU A 248 -27.40 20.91 14.65
C LEU A 248 -27.51 20.10 13.35
N ALA A 249 -28.31 20.56 12.35
CA ALA A 249 -28.40 19.92 11.04
C ALA A 249 -27.05 19.83 10.29
N PRO A 250 -26.14 20.83 10.37
CA PRO A 250 -24.81 20.71 9.79
C PRO A 250 -23.95 19.59 10.41
N TRP A 251 -24.13 19.30 11.71
CA TRP A 251 -23.40 18.22 12.39
C TRP A 251 -23.83 16.84 11.89
N VAL A 252 -25.12 16.67 11.58
CA VAL A 252 -25.64 15.42 10.99
C VAL A 252 -24.92 15.09 9.67
N ALA A 253 -24.74 16.09 8.80
CA ALA A 253 -24.05 15.91 7.52
C ALA A 253 -22.57 15.54 7.70
N VAL A 254 -21.86 16.17 8.65
CA VAL A 254 -20.45 15.87 8.92
C VAL A 254 -20.26 14.50 9.51
N LEU A 255 -21.05 14.15 10.51
CA LEU A 255 -20.99 12.84 11.16
C LEU A 255 -21.33 11.72 10.16
N THR A 256 -22.27 11.95 9.24
CA THR A 256 -22.57 11.02 8.14
C THR A 256 -21.41 10.89 7.17
N THR A 257 -20.81 12.00 6.74
CA THR A 257 -19.67 12.01 5.81
C THR A 257 -18.44 11.32 6.41
N LEU A 258 -18.15 11.58 7.69
CA LEU A 258 -17.08 10.93 8.43
C LEU A 258 -17.37 9.44 8.65
N GLY A 259 -18.63 9.08 8.95
CA GLY A 259 -19.06 7.70 9.10
C GLY A 259 -18.88 6.91 7.80
N GLU A 260 -19.22 7.49 6.66
CA GLU A 260 -19.00 6.89 5.34
C GLU A 260 -17.50 6.71 5.05
N ARG A 261 -16.68 7.73 5.30
CA ARG A 261 -15.23 7.67 5.08
C ARG A 261 -14.50 6.63 5.96
N LEU A 262 -15.07 6.31 7.12
CA LEU A 262 -14.54 5.30 8.04
C LEU A 262 -15.09 3.89 7.76
N ARG A 263 -16.10 3.76 6.90
CA ARG A 263 -16.68 2.45 6.57
C ARG A 263 -15.66 1.67 5.71
N PRO A 264 -15.24 0.48 6.14
CA PRO A 264 -14.42 -0.37 5.29
C PRO A 264 -15.25 -0.82 4.09
N THR A 265 -14.84 -0.43 2.87
CA THR A 265 -15.39 -0.97 1.63
C THR A 265 -14.86 -2.40 1.45
N GLY A 266 -15.65 -3.38 1.89
CA GLY A 266 -15.43 -4.77 1.51
C GLY A 266 -15.87 -4.98 0.06
N PRO A 267 -15.27 -5.93 -0.69
CA PRO A 267 -15.85 -6.36 -1.95
C PRO A 267 -17.26 -6.88 -1.65
N ALA A 268 -18.25 -6.37 -2.39
CA ALA A 268 -19.57 -6.97 -2.41
C ALA A 268 -19.38 -8.45 -2.74
N ALA A 269 -19.70 -9.32 -1.79
CA ALA A 269 -19.80 -10.74 -2.05
C ALA A 269 -21.02 -10.92 -2.95
N ASP A 270 -20.80 -10.81 -4.27
CA ASP A 270 -21.72 -11.34 -5.26
C ASP A 270 -21.78 -12.84 -5.05
N THR A 271 -22.71 -13.23 -4.20
CA THR A 271 -23.17 -14.60 -4.03
C THR A 271 -24.19 -14.85 -5.13
N THR A 272 -23.76 -14.74 -6.39
CA THR A 272 -24.53 -15.20 -7.54
C THR A 272 -24.06 -16.62 -7.85
N THR A 273 -24.65 -17.55 -7.10
CA THR A 273 -25.04 -18.90 -7.52
C THR A 273 -24.10 -19.67 -8.46
N LEU A 274 -23.44 -20.67 -7.88
CA LEU A 274 -23.08 -21.93 -8.52
C LEU A 274 -24.26 -22.48 -9.35
N ARG A 275 -24.03 -22.70 -10.64
CA ARG A 275 -24.41 -23.91 -11.39
C ARG A 275 -23.42 -24.11 -12.53
#